data_AF-A0A7W5PF98-F1
#
_entry.id   AF-A0A7W5PF98-F1
#
_cell.length_a   1.000
_cell.length_b   1.000
_cell.length_c   1.000
_cell.angle_alpha   90.00
_cell.angle_beta   90.00
_cell.angle_gamma   90.00
#
_symmetry.space_group_name_H-M   'P 1'
#
loop_
_entity.id
_entity.type
_entity.pdbx_description
1 polymer ?
#
loop_
_entity_poly.entity_id
_entity_poly.type
_entity_poly.pdbx_seq_one_letter_code
_entity_poly.pdbx_strand_id
1 'polypeptide(L)'
;MRLWAVIAAAAAVTMSAPASAASYVFDFSGGGLSGTVSLTYEANPNTGPIGTSPNRYDPVGSYVITGASGTLSNSNIDLTTTITGVVPSNPGKPTPDNLLAPASFGHYVVKNGVPGPGGVAPGFSYDNLFYPAGSPPTATDYPFGGGFLDIYGLVFTTSSGKAVNFWSNGDTGQGVSYGAGTTDGVSVLDYAGGIVARTAVPEPATWLTMILGFALAGIALRRRRGKEVLALP
;
A
#
# COMPACT_ATOMS: atom_id res chain seq x y z
N MET A 1 -33.60 -28.96 -33.87
CA MET A 1 -33.72 -28.13 -32.63
C MET A 1 -32.44 -28.21 -31.78
N ARG A 2 -31.27 -27.84 -32.31
CA ARG A 2 -29.98 -27.92 -31.60
C ARG A 2 -29.03 -26.75 -31.91
N LEU A 3 -29.58 -25.54 -32.08
CA LEU A 3 -28.76 -24.37 -32.44
C LEU A 3 -29.01 -23.11 -31.60
N TRP A 4 -29.89 -23.19 -30.59
CA TRP A 4 -30.24 -22.03 -29.75
C TRP A 4 -29.59 -22.06 -28.35
N ALA A 5 -29.12 -23.23 -27.90
CA ALA A 5 -28.51 -23.38 -26.57
C ALA A 5 -27.04 -22.90 -26.49
N VAL A 6 -26.38 -22.65 -27.63
CA VAL A 6 -24.96 -22.23 -27.66
C VAL A 6 -24.80 -20.70 -27.56
N ILE A 7 -25.83 -19.93 -27.93
CA ILE A 7 -25.73 -18.46 -27.93
C ILE A 7 -26.03 -17.86 -26.54
N ALA A 8 -26.80 -18.54 -25.70
CA ALA A 8 -27.11 -18.06 -24.34
C ALA A 8 -25.93 -18.17 -23.35
N ALA A 9 -24.92 -19.01 -23.64
CA ALA A 9 -23.72 -19.13 -22.80
C ALA A 9 -22.61 -18.13 -23.15
N ALA A 10 -22.68 -17.47 -24.32
CA ALA A 10 -21.67 -16.51 -24.78
C ALA A 10 -21.98 -15.05 -24.39
N ALA A 11 -23.21 -14.74 -23.98
CA ALA A 11 -23.65 -13.38 -23.66
C ALA A 11 -23.45 -12.97 -22.18
N ALA A 12 -22.98 -13.88 -21.31
CA ALA A 12 -22.76 -13.59 -19.89
C ALA A 12 -21.35 -13.06 -19.56
N VAL A 13 -20.47 -12.89 -20.56
CA VAL A 13 -19.06 -12.53 -20.33
C VAL A 13 -18.78 -11.03 -20.49
N THR A 14 -19.73 -10.22 -20.96
CA THR A 14 -19.41 -8.85 -21.45
C THR A 14 -19.96 -7.68 -20.65
N MET A 15 -20.64 -7.86 -19.51
CA MET A 15 -21.23 -6.72 -18.79
C MET A 15 -21.19 -6.87 -17.26
N SER A 16 -20.04 -6.61 -16.65
CA SER A 16 -19.90 -5.95 -15.33
C SER A 16 -18.42 -5.78 -14.94
N ALA A 17 -17.91 -4.55 -15.05
CA ALA A 17 -16.68 -4.11 -14.38
C ALA A 17 -16.96 -3.90 -12.86
N PRO A 18 -15.92 -3.87 -12.00
CA PRO A 18 -15.18 -2.60 -11.85
C PRO A 18 -13.66 -2.81 -11.85
N ALA A 19 -12.92 -1.70 -11.85
CA ALA A 19 -11.52 -1.66 -11.45
C ALA A 19 -11.34 -2.50 -10.17
N SER A 20 -10.68 -3.64 -10.27
CA SER A 20 -10.28 -4.40 -9.09
C SER A 20 -9.21 -3.56 -8.40
N ALA A 21 -9.57 -2.90 -7.30
CA ALA A 21 -8.57 -2.34 -6.43
C ALA A 21 -7.64 -3.50 -5.99
N ALA A 22 -6.35 -3.33 -6.24
CA ALA A 22 -5.37 -4.35 -5.94
C ALA A 22 -4.98 -4.22 -4.46
N SER A 23 -4.58 -5.33 -3.85
CA SER A 23 -4.16 -5.33 -2.45
C SER A 23 -2.69 -5.63 -2.32
N TYR A 24 -2.05 -4.99 -1.33
CA TYR A 24 -0.67 -5.26 -0.93
C TYR A 24 -0.63 -5.44 0.57
N VAL A 25 -0.19 -6.62 1.02
CA VAL A 25 -0.11 -6.95 2.44
C VAL A 25 1.35 -6.97 2.85
N PHE A 26 1.66 -6.31 3.95
CA PHE A 26 2.99 -6.30 4.54
C PHE A 26 2.93 -6.38 6.06
N ASP A 27 3.96 -7.00 6.62
CA ASP A 27 4.25 -6.97 8.05
C ASP A 27 5.38 -5.97 8.30
N PHE A 28 5.36 -5.31 9.46
CA PHE A 28 6.44 -4.43 9.86
C PHE A 28 6.81 -4.65 11.32
N SER A 29 8.08 -4.45 11.64
CA SER A 29 8.56 -4.37 13.02
C SER A 29 9.86 -3.56 13.15
N GLY A 30 10.05 -2.93 14.29
CA GLY A 30 11.24 -2.13 14.61
C GLY A 30 10.87 -0.83 15.34
N GLY A 31 11.84 -0.20 16.00
CA GLY A 31 11.63 1.08 16.67
C GLY A 31 10.55 1.11 17.76
N GLY A 32 10.12 -0.05 18.28
CA GLY A 32 8.99 -0.18 19.22
C GLY A 32 7.62 -0.33 18.56
N LEU A 33 7.55 -0.32 17.22
CA LEU A 33 6.33 -0.56 16.47
C LEU A 33 6.32 -1.95 15.83
N SER A 34 5.13 -2.52 15.69
CA SER A 34 4.89 -3.72 14.89
C SER A 34 3.45 -3.83 14.43
N GLY A 35 3.21 -4.62 13.38
CA GLY A 35 1.86 -4.87 12.89
C GLY A 35 1.82 -5.49 11.51
N THR A 36 0.61 -5.69 11.03
CA THR A 36 0.30 -6.17 9.68
C THR A 36 -0.65 -5.18 9.03
N VAL A 37 -0.36 -4.77 7.79
CA VAL A 37 -1.18 -3.84 7.02
C VAL A 37 -1.57 -4.47 5.70
N SER A 38 -2.85 -4.38 5.35
CA SER A 38 -3.38 -4.64 4.02
C SER A 38 -3.77 -3.31 3.40
N LEU A 39 -3.01 -2.88 2.39
CA LEU A 39 -3.31 -1.72 1.56
C LEU A 39 -4.24 -2.13 0.43
N THR A 40 -5.13 -1.21 0.06
CA THR A 40 -5.89 -1.25 -1.19
C THR A 40 -5.43 -0.07 -2.04
N TYR A 41 -5.11 -0.34 -3.31
CA TYR A 41 -4.59 0.67 -4.22
C TYR A 41 -5.13 0.51 -5.64
N GLU A 42 -5.06 1.59 -6.41
CA GLU A 42 -5.51 1.64 -7.79
C GLU A 42 -4.51 2.38 -8.69
N ALA A 43 -4.66 2.22 -10.00
CA ALA A 43 -3.79 2.89 -10.96
C ALA A 43 -3.87 4.42 -10.78
N ASN A 44 -2.72 5.08 -10.73
CA ASN A 44 -2.68 6.54 -10.67
C ASN A 44 -2.81 7.14 -12.08
N PRO A 45 -3.93 7.84 -12.41
CA PRO A 45 -4.10 8.43 -13.74
C PRO A 45 -3.27 9.70 -13.94
N ASN A 46 -2.73 10.30 -12.88
CA ASN A 46 -2.01 11.56 -12.90
C ASN A 46 -0.50 11.38 -12.69
N THR A 47 0.11 10.48 -13.49
CA THR A 47 1.55 10.25 -13.42
C THR A 47 2.32 10.96 -14.53
N GLY A 48 3.56 11.35 -14.25
CA GLY A 48 4.38 12.10 -15.18
C GLY A 48 5.75 12.48 -14.62
N PRO A 49 6.52 13.28 -15.37
CA PRO A 49 7.81 13.79 -14.88
C PRO A 49 7.59 14.77 -13.72
N ILE A 50 8.47 14.68 -12.72
CA ILE A 50 8.59 15.62 -11.60
C ILE A 50 9.80 16.54 -11.83
N GLY A 51 9.86 17.65 -11.10
CA GLY A 51 10.94 18.65 -11.19
C GLY A 51 10.48 20.11 -11.10
N THR A 52 9.23 20.34 -10.67
CA THR A 52 8.62 21.65 -10.48
C THR A 52 8.06 21.76 -9.06
N SER A 53 7.87 22.98 -8.53
CA SER A 53 7.22 23.18 -7.23
C SER A 53 6.07 24.17 -7.35
N PRO A 54 4.81 23.75 -7.14
CA PRO A 54 4.34 22.37 -6.94
C PRO A 54 4.43 21.54 -8.23
N ASN A 55 4.61 20.22 -8.11
CA ASN A 55 4.49 19.33 -9.27
C ASN A 55 3.03 19.19 -9.72
N ARG A 56 2.84 19.03 -11.03
CA ARG A 56 1.53 18.73 -11.63
C ARG A 56 1.19 17.25 -11.59
N TYR A 57 2.21 16.40 -11.56
CA TYR A 57 2.08 14.95 -11.63
C TYR A 57 2.69 14.28 -10.41
N ASP A 58 2.21 13.08 -10.13
CA ASP A 58 2.90 12.12 -9.29
C ASP A 58 3.97 11.37 -10.09
N PRO A 59 5.00 10.79 -9.44
CA PRO A 59 6.03 10.07 -10.15
C PRO A 59 5.46 8.88 -10.94
N VAL A 60 6.04 8.63 -12.13
CA VAL A 60 5.73 7.47 -12.95
C VAL A 60 5.95 6.18 -12.18
N GLY A 61 5.01 5.24 -12.28
CA GLY A 61 5.05 3.97 -11.56
C GLY A 61 4.41 4.00 -10.18
N SER A 62 3.88 5.16 -9.75
CA SER A 62 3.05 5.26 -8.55
C SER A 62 1.62 4.73 -8.78
N TYR A 63 1.03 4.24 -7.70
CA TYR A 63 -0.37 3.88 -7.55
C TYR A 63 -0.97 4.68 -6.40
N VAL A 64 -2.27 4.96 -6.44
CA VAL A 64 -2.95 5.68 -5.36
C VAL A 64 -3.44 4.67 -4.33
N ILE A 65 -3.04 4.85 -3.07
CA ILE A 65 -3.58 4.08 -1.96
C ILE A 65 -4.97 4.64 -1.61
N THR A 66 -5.99 3.79 -1.70
CA THR A 66 -7.40 4.16 -1.47
C THR A 66 -7.92 3.63 -0.14
N GLY A 67 -7.20 2.70 0.49
CA GLY A 67 -7.59 2.14 1.78
C GLY A 67 -6.45 1.42 2.47
N ALA A 68 -6.61 1.25 3.78
CA ALA A 68 -5.73 0.43 4.61
C ALA A 68 -6.54 -0.22 5.73
N SER A 69 -6.17 -1.44 6.08
CA SER A 69 -6.69 -2.14 7.25
C SER A 69 -5.60 -2.99 7.88
N GLY A 70 -5.75 -3.38 9.13
CA GLY A 70 -4.74 -4.19 9.80
C GLY A 70 -4.64 -3.97 11.29
N THR A 71 -3.50 -4.35 11.85
CA THR A 71 -3.17 -4.22 13.27
C THR A 71 -1.92 -3.36 13.44
N LEU A 72 -1.87 -2.65 14.55
CA LEU A 72 -0.71 -1.86 14.95
C LEU A 72 -0.53 -1.95 16.46
N SER A 73 0.71 -2.21 16.86
CA SER A 73 1.18 -2.11 18.23
C SER A 73 2.35 -1.12 18.28
N ASN A 74 2.36 -0.27 19.30
CA ASN A 74 3.47 0.62 19.63
C ASN A 74 3.75 0.52 21.13
N SER A 75 4.85 -0.16 21.49
CA SER A 75 5.26 -0.37 22.87
C SER A 75 5.86 0.86 23.54
N ASN A 76 6.26 1.88 22.80
CA ASN A 76 6.83 3.10 23.38
C ASN A 76 5.75 3.95 24.08
N ILE A 77 4.49 3.74 23.71
CA ILE A 77 3.32 4.50 24.19
C ILE A 77 2.16 3.59 24.64
N ASP A 78 2.44 2.30 24.88
CA ASP A 78 1.47 1.29 25.31
C ASP A 78 0.19 1.25 24.45
N LEU A 79 0.35 1.38 23.13
CA LEU A 79 -0.76 1.40 22.18
C LEU A 79 -0.90 0.04 21.47
N THR A 80 -2.10 -0.53 21.49
CA THR A 80 -2.52 -1.60 20.58
C THR A 80 -3.85 -1.22 19.96
N THR A 81 -3.91 -1.20 18.63
CA THR A 81 -5.07 -0.69 17.88
C THR A 81 -5.21 -1.41 16.53
N THR A 82 -6.36 -1.24 15.89
CA THR A 82 -6.53 -1.61 14.47
C THR A 82 -6.39 -0.39 13.57
N ILE A 83 -5.92 -0.62 12.35
CA ILE A 83 -5.95 0.35 11.26
C ILE A 83 -7.33 0.26 10.60
N THR A 84 -8.00 1.41 10.48
CA THR A 84 -9.37 1.51 9.97
C THR A 84 -9.46 2.18 8.60
N GLY A 85 -8.37 2.78 8.14
CA GLY A 85 -8.33 3.48 6.86
C GLY A 85 -7.05 4.28 6.66
N VAL A 86 -7.07 5.10 5.62
CA VAL A 86 -6.06 6.13 5.34
C VAL A 86 -6.70 7.51 5.41
N VAL A 87 -5.92 8.50 5.84
CA VAL A 87 -6.31 9.90 5.71
C VAL A 87 -6.39 10.22 4.21
N PRO A 88 -7.52 10.76 3.70
CA PRO A 88 -7.63 11.12 2.30
C PRO A 88 -6.56 12.15 1.89
N SER A 89 -5.97 12.00 0.71
CA SER A 89 -5.01 12.97 0.19
C SER A 89 -5.65 14.36 0.12
N ASN A 90 -4.98 15.33 0.74
CA ASN A 90 -5.34 16.74 0.67
C ASN A 90 -4.14 17.53 0.13
N PRO A 91 -4.00 17.63 -1.21
CA PRO A 91 -2.84 18.22 -1.84
C PRO A 91 -2.52 19.61 -1.30
N GLY A 92 -1.40 19.71 -0.61
CA GLY A 92 -0.81 20.94 -0.11
C GLY A 92 0.29 21.43 -1.03
N LYS A 93 0.71 22.68 -0.84
CA LYS A 93 1.91 23.18 -1.52
C LYS A 93 3.15 22.74 -0.73
N PRO A 94 4.11 22.03 -1.35
CA PRO A 94 5.42 21.84 -0.75
C PRO A 94 6.14 23.17 -0.63
N THR A 95 7.29 23.19 0.04
CA THR A 95 8.15 24.36 0.02
C THR A 95 8.60 24.68 -1.42
N PRO A 96 8.81 25.96 -1.79
CA PRO A 96 9.12 26.32 -3.18
C PRO A 96 10.41 25.68 -3.74
N ASP A 97 11.35 25.31 -2.87
CA ASP A 97 12.61 24.66 -3.18
C ASP A 97 12.50 23.13 -3.31
N ASN A 98 11.41 22.52 -2.84
CA ASN A 98 11.16 21.11 -3.02
C ASN A 98 10.50 20.85 -4.38
N LEU A 99 11.35 20.63 -5.38
CA LEU A 99 11.00 20.37 -6.78
C LEU A 99 10.56 18.93 -7.06
N LEU A 100 10.73 18.02 -6.10
CA LEU A 100 10.45 16.59 -6.29
C LEU A 100 9.18 16.11 -5.60
N ALA A 101 8.58 16.92 -4.71
CA ALA A 101 7.35 16.56 -4.02
C ALA A 101 6.22 16.21 -5.02
N PRO A 102 5.57 15.04 -4.90
CA PRO A 102 4.50 14.61 -5.79
C PRO A 102 3.32 15.59 -5.82
N ALA A 103 2.50 15.54 -6.86
CA ALA A 103 1.29 16.36 -6.93
C ALA A 103 0.29 16.03 -5.81
N SER A 104 0.31 14.80 -5.32
CA SER A 104 -0.53 14.31 -4.22
C SER A 104 0.01 14.68 -2.82
N PHE A 105 1.18 15.33 -2.73
CA PHE A 105 1.79 15.76 -1.47
C PHE A 105 0.84 16.61 -0.63
N GLY A 106 0.72 16.32 0.66
CA GLY A 106 -0.08 17.05 1.63
C GLY A 106 0.47 16.96 3.04
N HIS A 107 -0.24 17.57 4.00
CA HIS A 107 0.12 17.55 5.42
C HIS A 107 -1.05 17.11 6.28
N TYR A 108 -0.82 16.14 7.16
CA TYR A 108 -1.71 15.83 8.26
C TYR A 108 -1.33 16.74 9.43
N VAL A 109 -2.15 17.78 9.66
CA VAL A 109 -1.84 18.82 10.64
C VAL A 109 -1.77 18.25 12.04
N VAL A 110 -0.68 18.56 12.74
CA VAL A 110 -0.51 18.28 14.18
C VAL A 110 -0.38 19.64 14.86
N LYS A 111 -1.26 19.94 15.82
CA LYS A 111 -1.38 21.29 16.39
C LYS A 111 -0.05 21.86 16.92
N ASN A 112 0.74 21.04 17.59
CA ASN A 112 2.04 21.41 18.16
C ASN A 112 3.21 21.15 17.19
N GLY A 113 2.89 20.74 15.96
CA GLY A 113 3.82 20.36 14.92
C GLY A 113 4.48 19.00 15.12
N VAL A 114 5.37 18.67 14.19
CA VAL A 114 6.13 17.41 14.15
C VAL A 114 7.62 17.70 13.90
N PRO A 115 8.53 16.78 14.23
CA PRO A 115 9.93 16.91 13.82
C PRO A 115 10.04 17.05 12.29
N GLY A 116 10.82 18.03 11.82
CA GLY A 116 11.04 18.24 10.40
C GLY A 116 12.36 18.97 10.08
N PRO A 117 12.73 19.07 8.80
CA PRO A 117 13.88 19.85 8.37
C PRO A 117 13.78 21.29 8.89
N GLY A 118 14.79 21.77 9.62
CA GLY A 118 14.81 23.12 10.20
C GLY A 118 14.02 23.30 11.51
N GLY A 119 13.49 22.22 12.11
CA GLY A 119 12.88 22.25 13.45
C GLY A 119 11.51 21.58 13.49
N VAL A 120 10.45 22.39 13.56
CA VAL A 120 9.07 21.93 13.72
C VAL A 120 8.28 22.19 12.44
N ALA A 121 7.81 21.12 11.79
CA ALA A 121 6.91 21.16 10.65
C ALA A 121 5.44 21.21 11.11
N PRO A 122 4.50 21.74 10.29
CA PRO A 122 3.10 21.90 10.68
C PRO A 122 2.31 20.58 10.85
N GLY A 123 2.89 19.46 10.43
CA GLY A 123 2.23 18.16 10.40
C GLY A 123 3.05 17.10 9.70
N PHE A 124 2.59 15.86 9.72
CA PHE A 124 3.21 14.79 8.94
C PHE A 124 2.96 15.02 7.46
N SER A 125 4.02 15.06 6.66
CA SER A 125 3.92 15.04 5.21
C SER A 125 3.49 13.66 4.74
N TYR A 126 2.63 13.59 3.71
CA TYR A 126 2.18 12.33 3.12
C TYR A 126 1.69 12.56 1.69
N ASP A 127 1.62 11.51 0.88
CA ASP A 127 1.10 11.57 -0.50
C ASP A 127 0.13 10.41 -0.83
N ASN A 128 0.09 9.37 0.00
CA ASN A 128 -0.66 8.14 -0.20
C ASN A 128 -0.29 7.41 -1.51
N LEU A 129 0.99 7.45 -1.91
CA LEU A 129 1.47 6.77 -3.11
C LEU A 129 2.14 5.43 -2.78
N PHE A 130 1.82 4.42 -3.58
CA PHE A 130 2.38 3.08 -3.52
C PHE A 130 3.27 2.81 -4.74
N TYR A 131 4.46 2.25 -4.51
CA TYR A 131 5.49 2.01 -5.52
C TYR A 131 5.90 0.53 -5.51
N PRO A 132 5.19 -0.36 -6.24
CA PRO A 132 5.50 -1.79 -6.21
C PRO A 132 6.90 -2.13 -6.71
N ALA A 133 7.51 -1.27 -7.53
CA ALA A 133 8.85 -1.42 -8.07
C ALA A 133 9.95 -0.68 -7.27
N GLY A 134 9.60 -0.04 -6.15
CA GLY A 134 10.48 0.87 -5.42
C GLY A 134 10.17 2.33 -5.70
N SER A 135 10.12 3.16 -4.66
CA SER A 135 9.92 4.60 -4.81
C SER A 135 11.14 5.29 -5.42
N PRO A 136 10.96 6.33 -6.25
CA PRO A 136 12.04 7.24 -6.59
C PRO A 136 12.34 8.20 -5.41
N PRO A 137 13.43 8.97 -5.46
CA PRO A 137 13.59 10.13 -4.58
C PRO A 137 12.50 11.17 -4.87
N THR A 138 11.76 11.58 -3.83
CA THR A 138 10.61 12.49 -3.95
C THR A 138 10.74 13.78 -3.13
N ALA A 139 11.88 14.01 -2.47
CA ALA A 139 12.19 15.30 -1.83
C ALA A 139 13.54 15.82 -2.32
N THR A 140 13.62 17.11 -2.65
CA THR A 140 14.85 17.72 -3.21
C THR A 140 16.03 17.66 -2.24
N ASP A 141 15.77 17.71 -0.94
CA ASP A 141 16.75 17.65 0.15
C ASP A 141 16.98 16.22 0.67
N TYR A 142 16.28 15.22 0.13
CA TYR A 142 16.42 13.82 0.52
C TYR A 142 16.67 12.93 -0.71
N PRO A 143 17.93 12.53 -0.98
CA PRO A 143 18.30 11.90 -2.25
C PRO A 143 17.95 10.40 -2.32
N PHE A 144 17.45 9.81 -1.25
CA PHE A 144 17.20 8.38 -1.18
C PHE A 144 15.77 8.05 -1.62
N GLY A 145 15.67 6.95 -2.36
CA GLY A 145 14.40 6.30 -2.72
C GLY A 145 14.51 4.80 -2.46
N GLY A 146 13.40 4.09 -2.66
CA GLY A 146 13.29 2.65 -2.45
C GLY A 146 12.19 2.30 -1.45
N GLY A 147 11.90 1.01 -1.35
CA GLY A 147 10.72 0.57 -0.60
C GLY A 147 9.42 0.84 -1.35
N PHE A 148 8.31 0.35 -0.81
CA PHE A 148 7.01 0.43 -1.48
C PHE A 148 6.25 1.74 -1.20
N LEU A 149 6.85 2.62 -0.40
CA LEU A 149 6.42 3.99 -0.12
C LEU A 149 7.62 4.91 -0.37
N ASP A 150 7.37 6.21 -0.44
CA ASP A 150 8.43 7.21 -0.47
C ASP A 150 8.64 7.86 0.91
N ILE A 151 9.38 8.97 0.95
CA ILE A 151 9.70 9.69 2.20
C ILE A 151 8.50 10.41 2.83
N TYR A 152 7.40 10.58 2.10
CA TYR A 152 6.16 11.15 2.65
C TYR A 152 5.21 10.03 3.12
N GLY A 153 5.10 8.96 2.32
CA GLY A 153 4.32 7.78 2.66
C GLY A 153 2.83 8.09 2.83
N LEU A 154 2.22 7.48 3.84
CA LEU A 154 0.78 7.58 4.09
C LEU A 154 0.49 7.82 5.57
N VAL A 155 -0.75 8.25 5.87
CA VAL A 155 -1.24 8.37 7.25
C VAL A 155 -2.41 7.44 7.46
N PHE A 156 -2.26 6.51 8.40
CA PHE A 156 -3.34 5.62 8.85
C PHE A 156 -4.26 6.33 9.84
N THR A 157 -5.55 6.02 9.75
CA THR A 157 -6.49 6.25 10.86
C THR A 157 -6.63 4.97 11.67
N THR A 158 -6.75 5.08 13.00
CA THR A 158 -6.85 3.91 13.88
C THR A 158 -8.15 3.89 14.68
N SER A 159 -8.54 2.71 15.18
CA SER A 159 -9.70 2.55 16.07
C SER A 159 -9.55 3.29 17.41
N SER A 160 -8.33 3.57 17.84
CA SER A 160 -8.03 4.36 19.05
C SER A 160 -8.15 5.87 18.84
N GLY A 161 -8.52 6.33 17.63
CA GLY A 161 -8.59 7.75 17.29
C GLY A 161 -7.22 8.42 17.14
N LYS A 162 -6.15 7.64 16.99
CA LYS A 162 -4.81 8.14 16.67
C LYS A 162 -4.59 8.12 15.16
N ALA A 163 -3.63 8.93 14.71
CA ALA A 163 -3.13 8.87 13.35
C ALA A 163 -1.67 8.40 13.37
N VAL A 164 -1.30 7.58 12.39
CA VAL A 164 0.06 7.06 12.25
C VAL A 164 0.56 7.33 10.84
N ASN A 165 1.54 8.22 10.71
CA ASN A 165 2.29 8.36 9.46
C ASN A 165 3.30 7.21 9.36
N PHE A 166 3.36 6.56 8.21
CA PHE A 166 4.30 5.49 7.91
C PHE A 166 4.94 5.77 6.55
N TRP A 167 6.27 5.79 6.49
CA TRP A 167 7.02 6.21 5.31
C TRP A 167 8.27 5.36 5.10
N SER A 168 8.84 5.42 3.90
CA SER A 168 10.15 4.82 3.63
C SER A 168 11.25 5.86 3.71
N ASN A 169 12.35 5.52 4.38
CA ASN A 169 13.59 6.29 4.32
C ASN A 169 14.41 5.94 3.05
N GLY A 170 13.88 5.11 2.15
CA GLY A 170 14.62 4.56 1.03
C GLY A 170 15.77 3.66 1.45
N ASP A 171 16.64 3.33 0.49
CA ASP A 171 17.90 2.62 0.71
C ASP A 171 19.06 3.62 0.84
N THR A 172 19.60 3.73 2.05
CA THR A 172 20.75 4.59 2.36
C THR A 172 22.09 3.85 2.24
N GLY A 173 22.12 2.70 1.54
CA GLY A 173 23.27 1.82 1.38
C GLY A 173 23.32 0.64 2.37
N GLN A 174 22.23 0.40 3.12
CA GLN A 174 22.11 -0.72 4.08
C GLN A 174 20.82 -1.53 3.83
N GLY A 175 20.16 -1.30 2.69
CA GLY A 175 18.82 -1.77 2.42
C GLY A 175 17.77 -0.76 2.84
N VAL A 176 16.55 -1.02 2.40
CA VAL A 176 15.39 -0.16 2.66
C VAL A 176 15.04 -0.17 4.14
N SER A 177 14.84 1.02 4.71
CA SER A 177 14.27 1.19 6.05
C SER A 177 13.02 2.06 6.01
N TYR A 178 12.22 1.96 7.08
CA TYR A 178 10.97 2.70 7.25
C TYR A 178 10.99 3.47 8.57
N GLY A 179 10.13 4.49 8.65
CA GLY A 179 9.85 5.22 9.87
C GLY A 179 8.35 5.36 10.09
N ALA A 180 8.00 5.71 11.33
CA ALA A 180 6.63 5.96 11.70
C ALA A 180 6.51 7.07 12.75
N GLY A 181 5.43 7.83 12.67
CA GLY A 181 5.10 8.91 13.59
C GLY A 181 3.66 8.72 14.07
N THR A 182 3.45 8.65 15.39
CA THR A 182 2.13 8.50 15.98
C THR A 182 1.67 9.82 16.60
N THR A 183 0.44 10.23 16.36
CA THR A 183 -0.14 11.48 16.89
C THR A 183 -1.58 11.31 17.34
N ASP A 184 -2.00 12.17 18.26
CA ASP A 184 -3.41 12.38 18.62
C ASP A 184 -4.04 13.60 17.93
N GLY A 185 -3.37 14.17 16.93
CA GLY A 185 -3.76 15.40 16.23
C GLY A 185 -3.36 16.69 16.96
N VAL A 186 -2.92 16.59 18.22
CA VAL A 186 -2.41 17.71 19.00
C VAL A 186 -0.89 17.66 19.11
N SER A 187 -0.35 16.52 19.52
CA SER A 187 1.08 16.29 19.74
C SER A 187 1.55 15.03 19.03
N VAL A 188 2.85 14.96 18.76
CA VAL A 188 3.51 13.69 18.42
C VAL A 188 3.68 12.89 19.71
N LEU A 189 3.14 11.67 19.71
CA LEU A 189 3.24 10.73 20.81
C LEU A 189 4.50 9.86 20.70
N ASP A 190 4.89 9.53 19.46
CA ASP A 190 6.10 8.78 19.16
C ASP A 190 6.59 9.10 17.74
N TYR A 191 7.91 9.04 17.53
CA TYR A 191 8.56 9.24 16.24
C TYR A 191 9.75 8.28 16.13
N ALA A 192 9.55 7.19 15.39
CA ALA A 192 10.46 6.06 15.36
C ALA A 192 11.03 5.82 13.97
N GLY A 193 12.30 5.40 13.92
CA GLY A 193 12.98 4.91 12.73
C GLY A 193 13.45 3.47 12.89
N GLY A 194 14.17 2.96 11.88
CA GLY A 194 14.72 1.60 11.92
C GLY A 194 13.65 0.51 11.83
N ILE A 195 12.50 0.82 11.25
CA ILE A 195 11.44 -0.14 10.99
C ILE A 195 11.78 -0.92 9.73
N VAL A 196 11.57 -2.23 9.76
CA VAL A 196 11.68 -3.11 8.60
C VAL A 196 10.29 -3.56 8.20
N ALA A 197 9.90 -3.33 6.96
CA ALA A 197 8.66 -3.84 6.38
C ALA A 197 8.96 -4.92 5.35
N ARG A 198 8.14 -5.98 5.33
CA ARG A 198 8.30 -7.14 4.45
C ARG A 198 6.95 -7.49 3.86
N THR A 199 6.92 -7.88 2.58
CA THR A 199 5.72 -8.45 1.97
C THR A 199 5.26 -9.64 2.78
N ALA A 200 4.00 -9.62 3.21
CA ALA A 200 3.41 -10.76 3.90
C ALA A 200 3.34 -11.92 2.89
N VAL A 201 4.13 -12.96 3.12
CA VAL A 201 4.10 -14.16 2.28
C VAL A 201 2.80 -14.90 2.62
N PRO A 202 1.97 -15.29 1.63
CA PRO A 202 0.75 -16.05 1.91
C PRO A 202 1.07 -17.24 2.79
N GLU A 203 0.37 -17.36 3.91
CA GLU A 203 0.63 -18.41 4.88
C GLU A 203 0.59 -19.80 4.22
N PRO A 204 1.32 -20.80 4.74
CA PRO A 204 1.37 -22.16 4.16
C PRO A 204 0.01 -22.79 3.88
N ALA A 205 -1.06 -22.39 4.60
CA ALA A 205 -2.42 -22.84 4.35
C ALA A 205 -2.94 -22.44 2.96
N THR A 206 -2.56 -21.27 2.44
CA THR A 206 -2.94 -20.81 1.09
C THR A 206 -2.37 -21.74 0.04
N TRP A 207 -1.10 -22.12 0.18
CA TRP A 207 -0.46 -23.11 -0.68
C TRP A 207 -1.16 -24.46 -0.63
N LEU A 208 -1.55 -24.89 0.57
CA LEU A 208 -2.25 -26.17 0.76
C LEU A 208 -3.63 -26.15 0.09
N THR A 209 -4.37 -25.04 0.14
CA THR A 209 -5.64 -24.90 -0.59
C THR A 209 -5.48 -24.86 -2.10
N MET A 210 -4.42 -24.22 -2.63
CA MET A 210 -4.12 -24.25 -4.07
C MET A 210 -3.75 -25.67 -4.52
N ILE A 211 -2.87 -26.36 -3.77
CA ILE A 211 -2.48 -27.75 -4.05
C ILE A 211 -3.71 -28.66 -4.01
N LEU A 212 -4.56 -28.52 -2.99
CA LEU A 212 -5.80 -29.27 -2.88
C LEU A 212 -6.74 -28.98 -4.06
N GLY A 213 -6.88 -27.72 -4.45
CA GLY A 213 -7.67 -27.31 -5.61
C GLY A 213 -7.18 -27.94 -6.91
N PHE A 214 -5.86 -27.90 -7.17
CA PHE A 214 -5.26 -28.56 -8.34
C PHE A 214 -5.38 -30.08 -8.30
N ALA A 215 -5.22 -30.69 -7.12
CA ALA A 215 -5.38 -32.13 -6.95
C ALA A 215 -6.81 -32.57 -7.27
N LEU A 216 -7.81 -31.86 -6.77
CA LEU A 216 -9.23 -32.14 -7.05
C LEU A 216 -9.56 -31.95 -8.53
N ALA A 217 -9.05 -30.87 -9.16
CA ALA A 217 -9.22 -30.65 -10.60
C ALA A 217 -8.58 -31.77 -11.44
N GLY A 218 -7.37 -32.22 -11.07
CA GLY A 218 -6.67 -33.32 -11.72
C GLY A 218 -7.43 -34.65 -11.61
N ILE A 219 -7.97 -34.97 -10.43
CA ILE A 219 -8.80 -36.18 -10.21
C ILE A 219 -10.06 -36.14 -11.09
N ALA A 220 -10.73 -35.00 -11.17
CA ALA A 220 -11.93 -34.83 -11.98
C ALA A 220 -11.64 -35.06 -13.48
N LEU A 221 -10.53 -34.50 -13.99
CA LEU A 221 -10.09 -34.70 -15.37
C LEU A 221 -9.73 -36.17 -15.66
N ARG A 222 -9.03 -36.84 -14.74
CA ARG A 222 -8.67 -38.26 -14.88
C ARG A 222 -9.88 -39.17 -14.97
N ARG A 223 -10.94 -38.90 -14.18
CA ARG A 223 -12.18 -39.70 -14.18
C ARG A 223 -12.98 -39.59 -15.48
N ARG A 224 -12.88 -38.49 -16.22
CA ARG A 224 -13.62 -38.32 -17.49
C ARG A 224 -13.00 -39.12 -18.64
N ARG A 225 -11.67 -39.28 -18.66
CA ARG A 225 -10.96 -40.07 -19.68
C ARG A 225 -11.20 -41.57 -19.58
N GLY A 226 -11.58 -42.09 -18.40
CA GLY A 226 -11.88 -43.50 -18.20
C GLY A 226 -13.18 -43.99 -18.87
N LYS A 227 -14.04 -43.09 -19.39
CA LYS A 227 -15.31 -43.46 -20.02
C LYS A 227 -15.26 -43.54 -21.55
N GLU A 228 -14.16 -43.17 -22.19
CA GLU A 228 -14.04 -43.16 -23.66
C GLU A 228 -13.46 -44.45 -24.28
N VAL A 229 -12.95 -45.41 -23.48
CA VAL A 229 -12.21 -46.58 -24.01
C VAL A 229 -13.05 -47.87 -24.12
N LEU A 230 -14.37 -47.83 -23.86
CA LEU A 230 -15.24 -49.03 -23.88
C LEU A 230 -16.35 -49.00 -24.94
N ALA A 231 -16.08 -48.39 -26.10
CA ALA A 231 -16.95 -48.47 -27.27
C ALA A 231 -16.13 -48.79 -28.53
N LEU A 232 -15.66 -50.04 -28.65
CA LEU A 232 -15.37 -50.64 -29.95
C LEU A 232 -15.97 -52.06 -29.99
N PRO A 233 -16.71 -52.41 -31.06
CA PRO A 233 -17.40 -53.69 -31.23
C PRO A 233 -16.46 -54.88 -31.45
#